data_AF-A0AAD8Z3N3-F1
#
_entry.id   AF-A0AAD8Z3N3-F1
#
_cell.length_a   1.000
_cell.length_b   1.000
_cell.length_c   1.000
_cell.angle_alpha   90.00
_cell.angle_beta   90.00
_cell.angle_gamma   90.00
#
_symmetry.space_group_name_H-M   'P 1'
#
loop_
_entity.id
_entity.type
_entity.pdbx_description
1 polymer ?
#
loop_
_entity_poly.entity_id
_entity_poly.type
_entity_poly.pdbx_seq_one_letter_code
_entity_poly.pdbx_strand_id
1 'polypeptide(L)'
;MHSSNHIIKFADDTIMVGLINKDDESAYREEVRELVSWCKVNNLYLNVDKTKEMVVDFRRARRDHSLLAINGSSVEIIKNTKFFGVHLAENLTWILNTSFIIKRAQQCLYFLHKLRKAHLPSPILIAFHCLLQSKSSGTYTEPSGTYTEPSGTYTEPSGTYTEPSGIYTELSGIYTEPSGTYTELSGIYTEPSGTYSEPSGIYTEPSGTYTELSGIYTELSGTYTELSGIYTEPSGIYTELSGTYTEPSGIYTEPSGIYTEPSGTYTELSGIYTEPSGTYTEPSGTYTEPSGIYTEPSGTYTELSGIYTELSGTYTEPSGIYTEPSGIYTELSGIYTEPSGIYTEPSGIYTEPSGTYTELSGIYTEPSGTYTEPSGIYTELSGIYTELSGTYTEPSGIYTEPSGIYTELSGTYTELSGIYTELSGTYTEPSGIYTEPSGIYTEPSGIYTEPSGTYTELSGIYTEPSGTYTEPSGIYTELSGIYTELSGTYTELSGIYTEPSGIYTEPSGIYTEPSGIYTEPSGIYTEPSRDLQRTMSPLPSIPLSLSSPVSLHSSSVHLLLS
;
A
#
# COMPACT_ATOMS: atom_id res chain seq x y z
N MET A 1 53.67 49.83 -27.32
CA MET A 1 53.72 48.35 -27.16
C MET A 1 54.76 47.69 -28.07
N HIS A 2 56.00 47.63 -27.60
CA HIS A 2 57.05 46.79 -28.16
C HIS A 2 56.88 45.32 -27.73
N SER A 3 57.18 44.36 -28.60
CA SER A 3 57.06 42.92 -28.33
C SER A 3 58.04 42.37 -27.27
N SER A 4 58.94 43.22 -26.75
CA SER A 4 59.88 42.94 -25.66
C SER A 4 59.40 43.44 -24.29
N ASN A 5 58.23 44.08 -24.25
CA ASN A 5 57.68 44.72 -23.07
C ASN A 5 56.34 44.06 -22.70
N HIS A 6 56.07 43.93 -21.40
CA HIS A 6 54.82 43.43 -20.87
C HIS A 6 54.24 44.43 -19.87
N ILE A 7 52.98 44.83 -20.08
CA ILE A 7 52.20 45.63 -19.14
C ILE A 7 51.24 44.69 -18.42
N ILE A 8 51.26 44.72 -17.09
CA ILE A 8 50.36 43.99 -16.20
C ILE A 8 49.59 45.03 -15.40
N LYS A 9 48.27 45.03 -15.49
CA LYS A 9 47.39 45.95 -14.74
C LYS A 9 46.50 45.15 -13.79
N PHE A 10 46.35 45.64 -12.56
CA PHE A 10 45.44 45.08 -11.57
C PHE A 10 44.81 46.24 -10.77
N ALA A 11 43.49 46.43 -10.91
CA ALA A 11 42.78 47.61 -10.39
C ALA A 11 43.45 48.95 -10.79
N ASP A 12 43.98 49.72 -9.83
CA ASP A 12 44.74 50.95 -10.02
C ASP A 12 46.26 50.75 -10.18
N ASP A 13 46.81 49.61 -9.73
CA ASP A 13 48.22 49.27 -9.92
C ASP A 13 48.51 48.88 -11.38
N THR A 14 49.61 49.42 -11.92
CA THR A 14 50.12 49.10 -13.27
C THR A 14 51.62 48.88 -13.21
N ILE A 15 52.06 47.70 -13.67
CA ILE A 15 53.45 47.28 -13.73
C ILE A 15 53.85 47.15 -15.19
N MET A 16 55.06 47.60 -15.51
CA MET A 16 55.63 47.47 -16.83
C MET A 16 57.02 46.85 -16.76
N VAL A 17 57.17 45.68 -17.37
CA VAL A 17 58.43 44.94 -17.47
C VAL A 17 58.97 45.11 -18.88
N GLY A 18 60.18 45.67 -19.02
CA GLY A 18 60.86 45.79 -20.31
C GLY A 18 62.21 45.07 -20.31
N LEU A 19 62.52 44.35 -21.40
CA LEU A 19 63.82 43.71 -21.56
C LEU A 19 64.87 44.70 -22.08
N ILE A 20 65.78 45.14 -21.20
CA ILE A 20 66.98 45.91 -21.59
C ILE A 20 67.95 44.97 -22.31
N ASN A 21 68.37 45.31 -23.53
CA ASN A 21 69.22 44.45 -24.37
C ASN A 21 70.40 45.26 -24.95
N LYS A 22 71.63 44.77 -24.79
CA LYS A 22 72.87 45.46 -25.26
C LYS A 22 73.02 46.92 -24.77
N ASP A 23 72.66 47.19 -23.51
CA ASP A 23 72.57 48.55 -22.92
C ASP A 23 71.51 49.48 -23.57
N ASP A 24 70.62 48.97 -24.43
CA ASP A 24 69.49 49.75 -24.96
C ASP A 24 68.26 49.65 -24.06
N GLU A 25 67.90 50.79 -23.45
CA GLU A 25 66.70 50.98 -22.63
C GLU A 25 65.55 51.66 -23.43
N SER A 26 65.77 52.00 -24.71
CA SER A 26 64.89 52.91 -25.46
C SER A 26 63.46 52.39 -25.58
N ALA A 27 63.29 51.08 -25.87
CA ALA A 27 61.98 50.45 -25.96
C ALA A 27 61.21 50.47 -24.64
N TYR A 28 61.88 50.35 -23.49
CA TYR A 28 61.26 50.51 -22.17
C TYR A 28 60.87 51.97 -21.94
N ARG A 29 61.80 52.91 -22.18
CA ARG A 29 61.57 54.35 -21.96
C ARG A 29 60.53 54.96 -22.89
N GLU A 30 60.32 54.41 -24.08
CA GLU A 30 59.25 54.82 -25.00
C GLU A 30 57.89 54.35 -24.46
N GLU A 31 57.77 53.10 -24.04
CA GLU A 31 56.55 52.55 -23.44
C GLU A 31 56.13 53.30 -22.16
N VAL A 32 57.08 53.77 -21.33
CA VAL A 32 56.76 54.68 -20.19
C VAL A 32 56.14 55.98 -20.70
N ARG A 33 56.67 56.54 -21.80
CA ARG A 33 56.19 57.81 -22.37
C ARG A 33 54.84 57.65 -23.07
N GLU A 34 54.59 56.53 -23.74
CA GLU A 34 53.26 56.14 -24.25
C GLU A 34 52.25 56.06 -23.09
N LEU A 35 52.57 55.34 -22.01
CA LEU A 35 51.71 55.20 -20.84
C LEU A 35 51.43 56.55 -20.14
N VAL A 36 52.46 57.36 -19.90
CA VAL A 36 52.32 58.71 -19.30
C VAL A 36 51.50 59.64 -20.20
N SER A 37 51.61 59.52 -21.52
CA SER A 37 50.78 60.26 -22.48
C SER A 37 49.33 59.81 -22.44
N TRP A 38 49.09 58.49 -22.47
CA TRP A 38 47.76 57.89 -22.40
C TRP A 38 47.03 58.27 -21.10
N CYS A 39 47.71 58.22 -19.95
CA CYS A 39 47.13 58.66 -18.68
C CYS A 39 46.66 60.13 -18.74
N LYS A 40 47.47 61.04 -19.29
CA LYS A 40 47.10 62.47 -19.45
C LYS A 40 45.87 62.65 -20.33
N VAL A 41 45.80 61.96 -21.47
CA VAL A 41 44.66 62.03 -22.40
C VAL A 41 43.37 61.52 -21.75
N ASN A 42 43.46 60.52 -20.86
CA ASN A 42 42.33 59.91 -20.16
C ASN A 42 42.06 60.50 -18.77
N ASN A 43 42.62 61.67 -18.44
CA ASN A 43 42.49 62.36 -17.14
C ASN A 43 42.94 61.55 -15.90
N LEU A 44 43.85 60.60 -16.08
CA LEU A 44 44.44 59.78 -15.01
C LEU A 44 45.77 60.39 -14.53
N TYR A 45 45.93 60.49 -13.21
CA TYR A 45 47.14 61.05 -12.58
C TYR A 45 48.06 59.95 -12.04
N LEU A 46 49.27 59.84 -12.61
CA LEU A 46 50.30 58.92 -12.12
C LEU A 46 51.01 59.51 -10.89
N ASN A 47 50.90 58.83 -9.75
CA ASN A 47 51.56 59.23 -8.51
C ASN A 47 53.03 58.78 -8.50
N VAL A 48 53.94 59.69 -8.83
CA VAL A 48 55.38 59.39 -8.93
C VAL A 48 55.99 58.96 -7.59
N ASP A 49 55.51 59.49 -6.46
CA ASP A 49 56.00 59.12 -5.13
C ASP A 49 55.65 57.66 -4.75
N LYS A 50 54.55 57.12 -5.29
CA LYS A 50 54.20 55.70 -5.23
C LYS A 50 54.92 54.85 -6.29
N THR A 51 55.23 55.40 -7.46
CA THR A 51 55.94 54.68 -8.52
C THR A 51 57.35 54.26 -8.07
N LYS A 52 57.72 53.00 -8.34
CA LYS A 52 59.05 52.44 -8.05
C LYS A 52 59.60 51.68 -9.26
N GLU A 53 60.91 51.77 -9.46
CA GLU A 53 61.66 51.07 -10.49
C GLU A 53 62.52 49.98 -9.84
N MET A 54 62.57 48.76 -10.40
CA MET A 54 63.43 47.69 -9.88
C MET A 54 64.23 47.08 -11.03
N VAL A 55 65.53 47.33 -11.03
CA VAL A 55 66.45 46.86 -12.09
C VAL A 55 67.11 45.54 -11.65
N VAL A 56 67.01 44.51 -12.50
CA VAL A 56 67.56 43.18 -12.25
C VAL A 56 68.74 42.94 -13.19
N ASP A 57 69.96 43.19 -12.71
CA ASP A 57 71.20 43.08 -13.50
C ASP A 57 72.12 41.94 -13.02
N PHE A 58 72.29 40.95 -13.90
CA PHE A 58 73.15 39.77 -13.73
C PHE A 58 74.51 39.87 -14.45
N ARG A 59 74.83 41.01 -15.09
CA ARG A 59 76.12 41.20 -15.77
C ARG A 59 77.27 41.24 -14.76
N ARG A 60 78.39 40.59 -15.10
CA ARG A 60 79.60 40.53 -14.25
C ARG A 60 80.22 41.90 -13.96
N ALA A 61 80.02 42.86 -14.87
CA ALA A 61 80.31 44.27 -14.66
C ALA A 61 78.97 45.02 -14.70
N ARG A 62 78.41 45.29 -13.52
CA ARG A 62 77.23 46.16 -13.38
C ARG A 62 77.61 47.59 -13.80
N ARG A 63 76.64 48.30 -14.39
CA ARG A 63 76.71 49.72 -14.71
C ARG A 63 75.57 50.45 -14.02
N ASP A 64 75.77 51.73 -13.73
CA ASP A 64 74.69 52.58 -13.25
C ASP A 64 73.69 52.80 -14.39
N HIS A 65 72.43 52.47 -14.13
CA HIS A 65 71.34 52.67 -15.09
C HIS A 65 70.85 54.12 -14.96
N SER A 66 70.41 54.71 -16.07
CA SER A 66 69.96 56.10 -16.03
C SER A 66 68.64 56.21 -15.25
N LEU A 67 68.48 57.23 -14.39
CA LEU A 67 67.25 57.36 -13.60
C LEU A 67 66.02 57.52 -14.52
N LEU A 68 64.92 56.83 -14.23
CA LEU A 68 63.65 57.09 -14.88
C LEU A 68 63.03 58.39 -14.35
N ALA A 69 62.58 59.27 -15.24
CA ALA A 69 61.95 60.54 -14.89
C ALA A 69 60.55 60.65 -15.50
N ILE A 70 59.54 60.82 -14.64
CA ILE A 70 58.14 60.99 -15.03
C ILE A 70 57.73 62.43 -14.74
N ASN A 71 57.32 63.17 -15.78
CA ASN A 71 56.95 64.60 -15.70
C ASN A 71 58.05 65.51 -15.09
N GLY A 72 59.32 65.10 -15.14
CA GLY A 72 60.46 65.82 -14.55
C GLY A 72 60.83 65.40 -13.13
N SER A 73 60.01 64.60 -12.46
CA SER A 73 60.33 63.98 -11.16
C SER A 73 61.02 62.63 -11.35
N SER A 74 62.09 62.36 -10.60
CA SER A 74 62.76 61.05 -10.62
C SER A 74 61.91 60.00 -9.93
N VAL A 75 61.85 58.80 -10.53
CA VAL A 75 61.35 57.59 -9.88
C VAL A 75 62.41 57.06 -8.90
N GLU A 76 61.98 56.39 -7.83
CA GLU A 76 62.87 55.73 -6.87
C GLU A 76 63.23 54.32 -7.35
N ILE A 77 64.53 54.02 -7.45
CA ILE A 77 65.02 52.66 -7.72
C ILE A 77 65.10 51.87 -6.41
N ILE A 78 64.35 50.77 -6.32
CA ILE A 78 64.24 49.91 -5.14
C ILE A 78 64.96 48.57 -5.33
N LYS A 79 65.53 48.05 -4.23
CA LYS A 79 66.29 46.79 -4.21
C LYS A 79 65.45 45.54 -3.92
N ASN A 80 64.25 45.75 -3.40
CA ASN A 80 63.27 44.71 -3.11
C ASN A 80 61.86 45.30 -3.10
N THR A 81 60.86 44.49 -3.45
CA THR A 81 59.45 44.88 -3.45
C THR A 81 58.58 43.72 -2.98
N LYS A 82 57.32 44.00 -2.62
CA LYS A 82 56.31 42.98 -2.35
C LYS A 82 55.27 43.01 -3.46
N PHE A 83 55.18 41.93 -4.22
CA PHE A 83 54.29 41.79 -5.37
C PHE A 83 53.38 40.58 -5.18
N PHE A 84 52.06 40.75 -5.22
CA PHE A 84 51.04 39.72 -4.92
C PHE A 84 51.40 38.79 -3.74
N GLY A 85 51.83 39.37 -2.62
CA GLY A 85 52.22 38.62 -1.42
C GLY A 85 53.69 38.16 -1.38
N VAL A 86 54.35 37.99 -2.53
CA VAL A 86 55.73 37.52 -2.68
C VAL A 86 56.73 38.66 -2.54
N HIS A 87 57.80 38.45 -1.79
CA HIS A 87 58.91 39.41 -1.70
C HIS A 87 59.96 39.14 -2.79
N LEU A 88 60.06 40.03 -3.77
CA LEU A 88 61.05 40.04 -4.85
C LEU A 88 62.27 40.89 -4.49
N ALA A 89 63.43 40.60 -5.07
CA ALA A 89 64.69 41.31 -4.84
C ALA A 89 65.49 41.52 -6.15
N GLU A 90 66.33 42.56 -6.22
CA GLU A 90 67.18 42.93 -7.39
C GLU A 90 68.09 41.81 -7.90
N ASN A 91 68.35 40.80 -7.06
CA ASN A 91 69.23 39.67 -7.31
C ASN A 91 68.45 38.34 -7.47
N LEU A 92 67.12 38.39 -7.50
CA LEU A 92 66.18 37.26 -7.48
C LEU A 92 66.45 36.22 -6.37
N THR A 93 67.07 36.61 -5.25
CA THR A 93 67.25 35.71 -4.10
C THR A 93 65.97 35.59 -3.28
N TRP A 94 65.51 34.36 -3.05
CA TRP A 94 64.31 34.05 -2.27
C TRP A 94 64.44 34.35 -0.76
N ILE A 95 65.61 34.79 -0.28
CA ILE A 95 65.94 34.90 1.16
C ILE A 95 64.90 35.75 1.91
N LEU A 96 64.51 36.92 1.36
CA LEU A 96 63.51 37.79 1.99
C LEU A 96 62.12 37.11 2.06
N ASN A 97 61.69 36.48 0.97
CA ASN A 97 60.41 35.77 0.90
C ASN A 97 60.35 34.58 1.86
N THR A 98 61.37 33.71 1.82
CA THR A 98 61.49 32.55 2.69
C THR A 98 61.57 32.96 4.17
N SER A 99 62.28 34.04 4.49
CA SER A 99 62.35 34.55 5.87
C SER A 99 61.00 35.10 6.35
N PHE A 100 60.25 35.77 5.48
CA PHE A 100 58.90 36.25 5.77
C PHE A 100 57.90 35.10 5.98
N ILE A 101 57.94 34.08 5.13
CA ILE A 101 57.11 32.87 5.24
C ILE A 101 57.44 32.09 6.51
N ILE A 102 58.73 31.86 6.82
CA ILE A 102 59.17 31.20 8.06
C ILE A 102 58.71 32.00 9.28
N LYS A 103 58.81 33.34 9.26
CA LYS A 103 58.34 34.19 10.37
C LYS A 103 56.82 34.08 10.58
N ARG A 104 56.02 34.06 9.51
CA ARG A 104 54.57 33.77 9.59
C ARG A 104 54.33 32.39 10.20
N ALA A 105 54.97 31.34 9.68
CA ALA A 105 54.79 29.97 10.17
C ALA A 105 55.15 29.81 11.66
N GLN A 106 56.24 30.44 12.11
CA GLN A 106 56.65 30.47 13.52
C GLN A 106 55.62 31.17 14.42
N GLN A 107 55.00 32.26 13.95
CA GLN A 107 53.90 32.93 14.68
C GLN A 107 52.67 32.02 14.78
N CYS A 108 52.27 31.37 13.68
CA CYS A 108 51.16 30.40 13.67
C CYS A 108 51.39 29.25 14.66
N LEU A 109 52.58 28.62 14.61
CA LEU A 109 52.96 27.52 15.50
C LEU A 109 53.03 27.93 16.97
N TYR A 110 53.48 29.16 17.27
CA TYR A 110 53.49 29.70 18.64
C TYR A 110 52.07 29.81 19.21
N PHE A 111 51.10 30.33 18.44
CA PHE A 111 49.71 30.39 18.89
C PHE A 111 49.09 29.01 19.02
N LEU A 112 49.27 28.10 18.06
CA LEU A 112 48.79 26.70 18.16
C LEU A 112 49.36 25.98 19.40
N HIS A 113 50.63 26.17 19.72
CA HIS A 113 51.24 25.62 20.94
C HIS A 113 50.64 26.23 22.21
N LYS A 114 50.35 27.54 22.21
CA LYS A 114 49.72 28.25 23.34
C LYS A 114 48.27 27.80 23.56
N LEU A 115 47.50 27.62 22.48
CA LEU A 115 46.11 27.15 22.51
C LEU A 115 46.03 25.67 22.96
N ARG A 116 46.93 24.81 22.46
CA ARG A 116 47.05 23.42 22.94
C ARG A 116 47.41 23.37 24.42
N LYS A 117 48.32 24.24 24.90
CA LYS A 117 48.66 24.36 26.33
C LYS A 117 47.48 24.86 27.19
N ALA A 118 46.54 25.59 26.60
CA ALA A 118 45.28 25.99 27.24
C ALA A 118 44.20 24.89 27.25
N HIS A 119 44.51 23.67 26.79
CA HIS A 119 43.61 22.50 26.79
C HIS A 119 42.31 22.72 25.99
N LEU A 120 42.36 23.53 24.93
CA LEU A 120 41.20 23.76 24.06
C LEU A 120 40.87 22.53 23.19
N PRO A 121 39.57 22.26 22.92
CA PRO A 121 39.12 21.14 22.09
C PRO A 121 39.76 21.07 20.69
N SER A 122 39.85 19.85 20.15
CA SER A 122 40.43 19.60 18.82
C SER A 122 39.77 20.42 17.70
N PRO A 123 38.42 20.57 17.63
CA PRO A 123 37.78 21.41 16.60
C PRO A 123 38.27 22.86 16.60
N ILE A 124 38.49 23.47 17.76
CA ILE A 124 38.99 24.86 17.87
C ILE A 124 40.45 24.95 17.40
N LEU A 125 41.27 23.92 17.65
CA LEU A 125 42.65 23.86 17.15
C LEU A 125 42.71 23.63 15.64
N ILE A 126 41.77 22.87 15.07
CA ILE A 126 41.61 22.64 13.63
C ILE A 126 41.12 23.91 12.94
N ALA A 127 40.04 24.53 13.42
CA ALA A 127 39.51 25.80 12.90
C ALA A 127 40.59 26.90 12.91
N PHE A 128 41.31 27.08 14.02
CA PHE A 128 42.40 28.05 14.11
C PHE A 128 43.58 27.73 13.16
N HIS A 129 43.82 26.46 12.84
CA HIS A 129 44.82 26.06 11.83
C HIS A 129 44.34 26.36 10.40
N CYS A 130 43.09 26.04 10.06
CA CYS A 130 42.49 26.34 8.75
C CYS A 130 42.44 27.85 8.49
N LEU A 131 42.03 28.65 9.48
CA LEU A 131 41.99 30.12 9.44
C LEU A 131 43.39 30.78 9.30
N LEU A 132 44.46 30.00 9.40
CA LEU A 132 45.84 30.43 9.12
C LEU A 132 46.38 29.92 7.77
N GLN A 133 45.82 28.84 7.22
CA GLN A 133 46.11 28.38 5.85
C GLN A 133 45.34 29.17 4.79
N SER A 134 44.12 29.61 5.11
CA SER A 134 43.24 30.44 4.26
C SER A 134 43.94 31.65 3.63
N LYS A 135 44.90 32.27 4.33
CA LYS A 135 45.75 33.39 3.86
C LYS A 135 46.81 32.99 2.81
N SER A 136 46.45 32.06 1.91
CA SER A 136 47.20 31.55 0.77
C SER A 136 46.31 31.06 -0.39
N SER A 137 45.00 30.92 -0.19
CA SER A 137 44.00 30.62 -1.22
C SER A 137 42.92 31.71 -1.23
N GLY A 138 42.15 31.83 -2.31
CA GLY A 138 41.02 32.77 -2.39
C GLY A 138 39.91 32.36 -1.42
N THR A 139 39.91 32.96 -0.23
CA THR A 139 38.88 32.76 0.80
C THR A 139 38.06 34.04 0.92
N TYR A 140 36.75 33.93 0.69
CA TYR A 140 35.80 35.03 0.75
C TYR A 140 34.86 34.82 1.94
N THR A 141 34.80 35.81 2.83
CA THR A 141 33.94 35.83 4.01
C THR A 141 32.89 36.93 3.85
N GLU A 142 31.62 36.64 4.15
CA GLU A 142 30.48 37.55 4.00
C GLU A 142 30.31 38.16 2.56
N PRO A 143 30.65 37.49 1.44
CA PRO A 143 30.47 38.09 0.11
C PRO A 143 28.99 38.18 -0.25
N SER A 144 28.57 39.33 -0.78
CA SER A 144 27.18 39.58 -1.15
C SER A 144 27.03 40.34 -2.46
N GLY A 145 26.04 39.93 -3.27
CA GLY A 145 25.78 40.48 -4.59
C GLY A 145 25.31 39.43 -5.62
N THR A 146 25.51 39.75 -6.89
CA THR A 146 25.20 38.88 -8.05
C THR A 146 26.50 38.35 -8.65
N TYR A 147 26.67 37.04 -8.76
CA TYR A 147 27.91 36.41 -9.24
C TYR A 147 27.64 35.32 -10.31
N THR A 148 28.55 35.20 -11.28
CA THR A 148 28.51 34.23 -12.39
C THR A 148 29.89 33.57 -12.50
N GLU A 149 29.94 32.24 -12.63
CA GLU A 149 31.15 31.41 -12.61
C GLU A 149 32.10 31.62 -11.37
N PRO A 150 31.63 31.95 -10.15
CA PRO A 150 32.54 32.19 -9.03
C PRO A 150 33.15 30.87 -8.53
N SER A 151 34.46 30.87 -8.26
CA SER A 151 35.20 29.70 -7.76
C SER A 151 36.08 30.05 -6.56
N GLY A 152 36.30 29.08 -5.66
CA GLY A 152 37.15 29.26 -4.47
C GLY A 152 36.62 28.58 -3.20
N THR A 153 36.86 29.22 -2.05
CA THR A 153 36.29 28.81 -0.76
C THR A 153 35.53 29.97 -0.14
N TYR A 154 34.28 29.72 0.27
CA TYR A 154 33.33 30.74 0.70
C TYR A 154 32.76 30.41 2.08
N THR A 155 32.60 31.44 2.91
CA THR A 155 31.99 31.35 4.24
C THR A 155 31.00 32.50 4.39
N GLU A 156 29.77 32.20 4.83
CA GLU A 156 28.66 33.16 4.92
C GLU A 156 28.32 33.91 3.60
N PRO A 157 28.31 33.27 2.41
CA PRO A 157 27.88 33.93 1.17
C PRO A 157 26.37 34.24 1.20
N SER A 158 25.99 35.42 0.69
CA SER A 158 24.59 35.87 0.66
C SER A 158 24.24 36.64 -0.62
N GLY A 159 23.50 36.03 -1.55
CA GLY A 159 23.21 36.68 -2.84
C GLY A 159 22.56 35.80 -3.90
N THR A 160 22.83 36.10 -5.18
CA THR A 160 22.40 35.27 -6.32
C THR A 160 23.61 34.77 -7.10
N TYR A 161 23.73 33.46 -7.29
CA TYR A 161 24.90 32.80 -7.84
C TYR A 161 24.52 31.88 -9.02
N THR A 162 25.20 32.02 -10.15
CA THR A 162 25.05 31.15 -11.34
C THR A 162 26.37 30.44 -11.63
N GLU A 163 26.31 29.11 -11.84
CA GLU A 163 27.47 28.22 -12.01
C GLU A 163 28.57 28.35 -10.91
N PRO A 164 28.24 28.47 -9.60
CA PRO A 164 29.24 28.58 -8.55
C PRO A 164 29.91 27.23 -8.26
N SER A 165 31.25 27.23 -8.13
CA SER A 165 32.03 26.00 -7.91
C SER A 165 32.99 26.07 -6.72
N GLY A 166 33.21 24.94 -6.03
CA GLY A 166 34.23 24.83 -4.96
C GLY A 166 33.71 24.33 -3.60
N ILE A 167 34.14 24.98 -2.51
CA ILE A 167 33.81 24.61 -1.13
C ILE A 167 33.10 25.78 -0.45
N TYR A 168 31.93 25.52 0.13
CA TYR A 168 31.08 26.56 0.72
C TYR A 168 30.56 26.13 2.10
N THR A 169 30.48 27.10 3.03
CA THR A 169 30.02 26.89 4.41
C THR A 169 29.04 28.00 4.80
N GLU A 170 27.94 27.65 5.46
CA GLU A 170 26.89 28.57 5.95
C GLU A 170 26.32 29.46 4.83
N LEU A 171 25.72 28.85 3.79
CA LEU A 171 25.21 29.59 2.63
C LEU A 171 23.81 30.16 2.85
N SER A 172 23.53 31.32 2.23
CA SER A 172 22.15 31.81 2.04
C SER A 172 21.92 32.49 0.70
N GLY A 173 20.68 32.47 0.19
CA GLY A 173 20.29 33.15 -1.05
C GLY A 173 19.77 32.23 -2.15
N ILE A 174 20.07 32.54 -3.41
CA ILE A 174 19.56 31.86 -4.61
C ILE A 174 20.74 31.35 -5.46
N TYR A 175 20.70 30.08 -5.84
CA TYR A 175 21.80 29.39 -6.53
C TYR A 175 21.27 28.59 -7.72
N THR A 176 21.89 28.75 -8.89
CA THR A 176 21.58 28.01 -10.13
C THR A 176 22.82 27.28 -10.61
N GLU A 177 22.69 25.99 -10.90
CA GLU A 177 23.78 25.07 -11.27
C GLU A 177 24.99 25.05 -10.30
N PRO A 178 24.80 25.05 -8.95
CA PRO A 178 25.91 24.98 -8.01
C PRO A 178 26.58 23.59 -7.99
N SER A 179 27.91 23.54 -8.00
CA SER A 179 28.69 22.30 -8.02
C SER A 179 29.85 22.27 -7.01
N GLY A 180 29.87 21.28 -6.11
CA GLY A 180 30.98 21.14 -5.15
C GLY A 180 30.64 20.44 -3.84
N THR A 181 31.22 20.96 -2.76
CA THR A 181 31.04 20.45 -1.39
C THR A 181 30.47 21.53 -0.48
N TYR A 182 29.36 21.21 0.17
CA TYR A 182 28.55 22.13 0.96
C TYR A 182 28.25 21.52 2.33
N THR A 183 28.44 22.29 3.41
CA THR A 183 28.15 21.84 4.78
C THR A 183 26.72 22.21 5.18
N GLU A 184 26.51 23.46 5.63
CA GLU A 184 25.20 24.00 6.01
C GLU A 184 24.67 24.94 4.92
N LEU A 185 23.40 24.80 4.52
CA LEU A 185 22.76 25.64 3.48
C LEU A 185 21.38 26.14 3.90
N SER A 186 21.05 27.40 3.56
CA SER A 186 19.75 28.03 3.84
C SER A 186 19.26 28.93 2.69
N GLY A 187 18.65 28.34 1.65
CA GLY A 187 18.34 29.07 0.42
C GLY A 187 17.46 28.35 -0.60
N ILE A 188 17.46 28.88 -1.82
CA ILE A 188 16.78 28.33 -3.00
C ILE A 188 17.85 27.83 -3.99
N TYR A 189 17.73 26.59 -4.45
CA TYR A 189 18.71 25.91 -5.28
C TYR A 189 18.03 25.26 -6.50
N THR A 190 18.54 25.52 -7.70
CA THR A 190 18.08 24.92 -8.97
C THR A 190 19.24 24.17 -9.63
N GLU A 191 19.00 22.92 -10.03
CA GLU A 191 20.00 21.99 -10.58
C GLU A 191 21.29 21.84 -9.71
N PRO A 192 21.20 21.71 -8.36
CA PRO A 192 22.38 21.56 -7.51
C PRO A 192 23.00 20.16 -7.61
N SER A 193 24.33 20.10 -7.65
CA SER A 193 25.10 18.86 -7.78
C SER A 193 26.28 18.78 -6.81
N GLY A 194 26.65 17.56 -6.39
CA GLY A 194 27.84 17.30 -5.56
C GLY A 194 27.55 16.62 -4.22
N THR A 195 28.21 17.08 -3.15
CA THR A 195 28.17 16.46 -1.81
C THR A 195 27.69 17.43 -0.75
N TYR A 196 26.63 17.07 -0.04
CA TYR A 196 25.89 17.95 0.87
C TYR A 196 25.76 17.30 2.27
N SER A 197 26.09 18.02 3.34
CA SER A 197 25.96 17.50 4.71
C SER A 197 24.60 17.78 5.32
N GLU A 198 24.29 19.06 5.57
CA GLU A 198 23.11 19.55 6.31
C GLU A 198 22.37 20.66 5.52
N PRO A 199 21.77 20.35 4.35
CA PRO A 199 20.88 21.26 3.62
C PRO A 199 19.55 21.57 4.36
N SER A 200 19.16 22.84 4.37
CA SER A 200 17.90 23.34 4.94
C SER A 200 17.23 24.40 4.04
N GLY A 201 16.46 24.00 3.03
CA GLY A 201 16.04 24.96 1.99
C GLY A 201 14.98 24.48 0.99
N ILE A 202 14.93 25.16 -0.15
CA ILE A 202 14.07 24.81 -1.31
C ILE A 202 14.97 24.36 -2.46
N TYR A 203 14.72 23.18 -3.00
CA TYR A 203 15.57 22.54 -4.01
C TYR A 203 14.75 22.01 -5.19
N THR A 204 15.17 22.33 -6.42
CA THR A 204 14.58 21.86 -7.68
C THR A 204 15.65 21.14 -8.50
N GLU A 205 15.33 19.92 -8.97
CA GLU A 205 16.24 19.00 -9.66
C GLU A 205 17.59 18.72 -8.92
N PRO A 206 17.59 18.47 -7.59
CA PRO A 206 18.82 18.19 -6.84
C PRO A 206 19.35 16.77 -7.07
N SER A 207 20.65 16.67 -7.36
CA SER A 207 21.35 15.40 -7.63
C SER A 207 22.63 15.25 -6.80
N GLY A 208 23.04 14.00 -6.53
CA GLY A 208 24.29 13.69 -5.81
C GLY A 208 24.10 12.90 -4.51
N THR A 209 24.99 13.12 -3.54
CA THR A 209 24.97 12.42 -2.25
C THR A 209 24.78 13.40 -1.09
N TYR A 210 23.83 13.07 -0.22
CA TYR A 210 23.34 13.95 0.85
C TYR A 210 23.27 13.14 2.15
N THR A 211 23.67 13.72 3.29
CA THR A 211 23.67 13.01 4.58
C THR A 211 22.36 13.17 5.34
N GLU A 212 22.04 14.40 5.75
CA GLU A 212 20.85 14.75 6.55
C GLU A 212 20.09 15.87 5.84
N LEU A 213 18.89 15.60 5.30
CA LEU A 213 18.12 16.58 4.53
C LEU A 213 16.97 17.19 5.32
N SER A 214 16.81 18.53 5.20
CA SER A 214 15.63 19.25 5.71
C SER A 214 15.07 20.25 4.68
N GLY A 215 13.75 20.40 4.57
CA GLY A 215 13.12 21.47 3.77
C GLY A 215 12.11 21.01 2.71
N ILE A 216 12.18 21.58 1.50
CA ILE A 216 11.26 21.35 0.38
C ILE A 216 12.04 20.97 -0.87
N TYR A 217 11.65 19.86 -1.51
CA TYR A 217 12.39 19.26 -2.63
C TYR A 217 11.45 18.85 -3.77
N THR A 218 11.87 19.10 -5.01
CA THR A 218 11.16 18.73 -6.23
C THR A 218 12.13 18.02 -7.18
N GLU A 219 11.76 16.87 -7.72
CA GLU A 219 12.58 16.03 -8.62
C GLU A 219 13.94 15.62 -8.00
N LEU A 220 13.90 15.18 -6.74
CA LEU A 220 15.08 14.76 -5.96
C LEU A 220 15.55 13.35 -6.39
N SER A 221 16.81 13.18 -6.79
CA SER A 221 17.32 11.85 -7.20
C SER A 221 18.70 11.45 -6.68
N GLY A 222 18.81 10.23 -6.14
CA GLY A 222 20.04 9.71 -5.52
C GLY A 222 19.86 8.56 -4.52
N THR A 223 20.75 8.53 -3.52
CA THR A 223 20.76 7.57 -2.40
C THR A 223 20.93 8.31 -1.08
N TYR A 224 20.10 8.01 -0.07
CA TYR A 224 19.93 8.85 1.11
C TYR A 224 19.79 8.04 2.40
N THR A 225 20.24 8.62 3.52
CA THR A 225 20.25 7.95 4.83
C THR A 225 19.23 8.51 5.82
N GLU A 226 19.08 9.84 5.89
CA GLU A 226 18.09 10.51 6.76
C GLU A 226 17.47 11.72 6.02
N LEU A 227 16.14 11.83 6.00
CA LEU A 227 15.41 12.95 5.39
C LEU A 227 14.22 13.42 6.25
N SER A 228 13.99 14.74 6.22
CA SER A 228 12.80 15.37 6.81
C SER A 228 12.23 16.51 5.97
N GLY A 229 10.91 16.58 5.83
CA GLY A 229 10.24 17.71 5.16
C GLY A 229 9.25 17.34 4.05
N ILE A 230 9.26 18.12 2.97
CA ILE A 230 8.27 18.07 1.88
C ILE A 230 8.95 17.66 0.57
N TYR A 231 8.43 16.64 -0.11
CA TYR A 231 9.00 16.06 -1.31
C TYR A 231 7.95 15.89 -2.41
N THR A 232 8.27 16.31 -3.63
CA THR A 232 7.46 16.12 -4.84
C THR A 232 8.31 15.39 -5.89
N GLU A 233 7.80 14.29 -6.43
CA GLU A 233 8.49 13.43 -7.42
C GLU A 233 9.92 12.96 -7.00
N PRO A 234 10.19 12.55 -5.74
CA PRO A 234 11.49 11.98 -5.37
C PRO A 234 11.67 10.57 -5.97
N SER A 235 12.90 10.24 -6.41
CA SER A 235 13.23 8.95 -7.02
C SER A 235 14.61 8.43 -6.57
N GLY A 236 14.68 7.24 -5.98
CA GLY A 236 15.95 6.74 -5.46
C GLY A 236 15.91 5.54 -4.54
N ILE A 237 16.92 5.46 -3.66
CA ILE A 237 16.99 4.50 -2.55
C ILE A 237 17.08 5.29 -1.24
N TYR A 238 16.20 4.96 -0.31
CA TYR A 238 15.92 5.73 0.89
C TYR A 238 15.90 4.86 2.16
N THR A 239 16.56 5.34 3.20
CA THR A 239 16.49 4.82 4.58
C THR A 239 15.91 5.92 5.49
N GLU A 240 15.28 5.54 6.61
CA GLU A 240 14.85 6.39 7.74
C GLU A 240 14.28 7.77 7.33
N LEU A 241 13.03 7.77 6.86
CA LEU A 241 12.32 8.97 6.37
C LEU A 241 11.31 9.54 7.37
N SER A 242 11.11 10.86 7.37
CA SER A 242 10.04 11.52 8.13
C SER A 242 9.48 12.78 7.44
N GLY A 243 8.36 12.66 6.71
CA GLY A 243 7.90 13.82 5.91
C GLY A 243 6.53 13.71 5.24
N THR A 244 6.31 14.60 4.26
CA THR A 244 5.15 14.58 3.37
C THR A 244 5.64 14.41 1.92
N TYR A 245 5.21 13.33 1.27
CA TYR A 245 5.69 12.89 -0.05
C TYR A 245 4.53 12.86 -1.05
N THR A 246 4.73 13.45 -2.24
CA THR A 246 3.80 13.42 -3.38
C THR A 246 4.49 12.77 -4.56
N GLU A 247 3.85 11.77 -5.17
CA GLU A 247 4.38 10.96 -6.28
C GLU A 247 5.80 10.35 -6.03
N PRO A 248 6.14 9.84 -4.82
CA PRO A 248 7.46 9.25 -4.57
C PRO A 248 7.63 7.89 -5.27
N SER A 249 8.83 7.64 -5.79
CA SER A 249 9.20 6.41 -6.50
C SER A 249 10.52 5.82 -6.01
N GLY A 250 10.72 4.50 -6.16
CA GLY A 250 11.99 3.84 -5.86
C GLY A 250 11.92 2.74 -4.78
N ILE A 251 12.94 2.70 -3.91
CA ILE A 251 13.10 1.70 -2.83
C ILE A 251 13.21 2.42 -1.48
N TYR A 252 12.40 2.00 -0.51
CA TYR A 252 12.23 2.66 0.78
C TYR A 252 12.31 1.65 1.94
N THR A 253 13.15 1.92 2.94
CA THR A 253 13.30 1.13 4.17
C THR A 253 13.10 2.03 5.39
N GLU A 254 12.27 1.58 6.34
CA GLU A 254 11.87 2.36 7.53
C GLU A 254 11.32 3.79 7.23
N PRO A 255 10.43 3.97 6.22
CA PRO A 255 9.85 5.27 5.92
C PRO A 255 8.68 5.63 6.86
N SER A 256 8.61 6.89 7.29
CA SER A 256 7.48 7.42 8.06
C SER A 256 6.90 8.73 7.49
N GLY A 257 5.63 9.00 7.80
CA GLY A 257 4.98 10.29 7.50
C GLY A 257 3.67 10.19 6.70
N ILE A 258 3.51 11.06 5.70
CA ILE A 258 2.32 11.17 4.85
C ILE A 258 2.73 11.00 3.38
N TYR A 259 2.03 10.14 2.64
CA TYR A 259 2.36 9.76 1.27
C TYR A 259 1.11 9.87 0.39
N THR A 260 1.23 10.53 -0.77
CA THR A 260 0.19 10.65 -1.81
C THR A 260 0.75 10.09 -3.11
N GLU A 261 0.02 9.18 -3.75
CA GLU A 261 0.42 8.46 -4.97
C GLU A 261 1.82 7.81 -4.92
N PRO A 262 2.25 7.15 -3.82
CA PRO A 262 3.55 6.47 -3.78
C PRO A 262 3.59 5.26 -4.71
N SER A 263 4.77 5.01 -5.28
CA SER A 263 5.06 3.88 -6.17
C SER A 263 6.40 3.21 -5.83
N GLY A 264 6.54 1.91 -6.09
CA GLY A 264 7.81 1.18 -5.94
C GLY A 264 7.83 0.08 -4.88
N THR A 265 8.95 -0.06 -4.16
CA THR A 265 9.18 -1.10 -3.14
C THR A 265 9.44 -0.50 -1.77
N TYR A 266 8.73 -1.02 -0.77
CA TYR A 266 8.60 -0.40 0.55
C TYR A 266 8.68 -1.47 1.66
N THR A 267 9.53 -1.26 2.67
CA THR A 267 9.72 -2.16 3.83
C THR A 267 9.60 -1.41 5.17
N GLU A 268 8.89 -1.99 6.14
CA GLU A 268 8.75 -1.53 7.54
C GLU A 268 8.20 -0.08 7.66
N LEU A 269 6.98 0.17 7.18
CA LEU A 269 6.44 1.54 7.08
C LEU A 269 5.65 1.98 8.31
N SER A 270 5.56 3.29 8.54
CA SER A 270 4.56 3.86 9.48
C SER A 270 4.02 5.24 9.05
N GLY A 271 2.74 5.33 8.67
CA GLY A 271 2.22 6.61 8.17
C GLY A 271 0.76 6.67 7.73
N ILE A 272 0.46 7.69 6.93
CA ILE A 272 -0.81 7.90 6.24
C ILE A 272 -0.54 7.85 4.73
N TYR A 273 -1.27 7.00 4.01
CA TYR A 273 -1.05 6.70 2.59
C TYR A 273 -2.36 6.91 1.81
N THR A 274 -2.28 7.64 0.70
CA THR A 274 -3.40 7.92 -0.22
C THR A 274 -3.00 7.47 -1.62
N GLU A 275 -3.84 6.67 -2.26
CA GLU A 275 -3.59 6.02 -3.57
C GLU A 275 -2.24 5.27 -3.69
N PRO A 276 -1.79 4.47 -2.69
CA PRO A 276 -0.48 3.82 -2.72
C PRO A 276 -0.42 2.59 -3.63
N SER A 277 0.62 2.52 -4.46
CA SER A 277 0.83 1.47 -5.47
C SER A 277 2.20 0.78 -5.36
N GLY A 278 2.28 -0.49 -5.76
CA GLY A 278 3.54 -1.25 -5.80
C GLY A 278 3.61 -2.42 -4.82
N THR A 279 4.76 -2.60 -4.15
CA THR A 279 5.07 -3.77 -3.29
C THR A 279 5.48 -3.36 -1.88
N TYR A 280 4.79 -3.87 -0.87
CA TYR A 280 4.88 -3.44 0.52
C TYR A 280 5.10 -4.64 1.46
N THR A 281 6.10 -4.55 2.34
CA THR A 281 6.43 -5.56 3.37
C THR A 281 6.41 -4.94 4.75
N GLU A 282 5.71 -5.57 5.70
CA GLU A 282 5.49 -5.06 7.07
C GLU A 282 4.99 -3.59 7.14
N PRO A 283 4.03 -3.14 6.31
CA PRO A 283 3.51 -1.77 6.38
C PRO A 283 2.56 -1.59 7.58
N SER A 284 2.65 -0.43 8.23
CA SER A 284 1.72 -0.02 9.29
C SER A 284 1.11 1.37 9.05
N GLY A 285 -0.07 1.61 9.62
CA GLY A 285 -0.70 2.94 9.67
C GLY A 285 -2.09 3.01 9.04
N THR A 286 -2.35 4.08 8.27
CA THR A 286 -3.64 4.37 7.65
C THR A 286 -3.52 4.46 6.13
N TYR A 287 -4.35 3.71 5.40
CA TYR A 287 -4.30 3.58 3.95
C TYR A 287 -5.68 3.86 3.33
N THR A 288 -5.69 4.64 2.24
CA THR A 288 -6.88 5.02 1.46
C THR A 288 -6.61 4.68 0.00
N GLU A 289 -7.51 3.95 -0.65
CA GLU A 289 -7.40 3.50 -2.06
C GLU A 289 -6.07 2.75 -2.41
N PRO A 290 -5.59 1.79 -1.58
CA PRO A 290 -4.37 1.05 -1.90
C PRO A 290 -4.54 0.09 -3.08
N SER A 291 -3.50 -0.01 -3.93
CA SER A 291 -3.49 -0.83 -5.16
C SER A 291 -2.14 -1.52 -5.39
N GLY A 292 -1.92 -2.69 -4.77
CA GLY A 292 -0.59 -3.33 -4.83
C GLY A 292 -0.51 -4.77 -4.33
N ILE A 293 0.71 -5.15 -3.95
CA ILE A 293 1.04 -6.41 -3.27
C ILE A 293 1.53 -6.07 -1.87
N TYR A 294 0.88 -6.63 -0.85
CA TYR A 294 1.14 -6.34 0.56
C TYR A 294 1.39 -7.63 1.35
N THR A 295 2.49 -7.68 2.11
CA THR A 295 2.89 -8.81 2.97
C THR A 295 3.02 -8.34 4.42
N GLU A 296 2.40 -9.07 5.36
CA GLU A 296 2.27 -8.71 6.78
C GLU A 296 1.74 -7.27 7.05
N PRO A 297 0.74 -6.75 6.30
CA PRO A 297 0.19 -5.41 6.51
C PRO A 297 -0.65 -5.29 7.79
N SER A 298 -0.46 -4.18 8.51
CA SER A 298 -1.18 -3.86 9.75
C SER A 298 -1.83 -2.47 9.74
N GLY A 299 -2.95 -2.29 10.45
CA GLY A 299 -3.55 -0.97 10.70
C GLY A 299 -4.98 -0.76 10.19
N THR A 300 -5.25 0.41 9.60
CA THR A 300 -6.60 0.86 9.16
C THR A 300 -6.62 1.11 7.66
N TYR A 301 -7.50 0.43 6.91
CA TYR A 301 -7.50 0.51 5.44
C TYR A 301 -8.92 0.73 4.89
N THR A 302 -9.03 1.53 3.84
CA THR A 302 -10.29 1.94 3.18
C THR A 302 -10.18 1.74 1.67
N GLU A 303 -11.21 1.18 1.03
CA GLU A 303 -11.31 1.00 -0.43
C GLU A 303 -10.09 0.24 -1.03
N LEU A 304 -9.82 -0.95 -0.50
CA LEU A 304 -8.64 -1.72 -0.91
C LEU A 304 -8.79 -2.37 -2.28
N SER A 305 -7.67 -2.48 -3.01
CA SER A 305 -7.52 -3.32 -4.20
C SER A 305 -6.14 -4.02 -4.22
N GLY A 306 -6.05 -5.18 -4.87
CA GLY A 306 -4.77 -5.88 -5.08
C GLY A 306 -4.65 -7.26 -4.45
N ILE A 307 -3.45 -7.59 -3.93
CA ILE A 307 -3.09 -8.89 -3.36
C ILE A 307 -2.49 -8.68 -1.95
N TYR A 308 -3.01 -9.39 -0.95
CA TYR A 308 -2.65 -9.22 0.46
C TYR A 308 -2.38 -10.59 1.11
N THR A 309 -1.33 -10.67 1.93
CA THR A 309 -0.93 -11.87 2.68
C THR A 309 -0.69 -11.52 4.15
N GLU A 310 -1.24 -12.29 5.09
CA GLU A 310 -1.08 -12.09 6.54
C GLU A 310 -1.54 -10.69 7.03
N LEU A 311 -2.73 -10.29 6.57
CA LEU A 311 -3.35 -8.98 6.83
C LEU A 311 -3.92 -8.88 8.26
N SER A 312 -3.73 -7.76 8.97
CA SER A 312 -4.20 -7.61 10.37
C SER A 312 -4.70 -6.19 10.75
N GLY A 313 -6.00 -6.02 11.03
CA GLY A 313 -6.51 -4.67 11.34
C GLY A 313 -8.01 -4.41 11.22
N THR A 314 -8.38 -3.24 10.71
CA THR A 314 -9.78 -2.82 10.46
C THR A 314 -9.97 -2.30 9.03
N TYR A 315 -11.02 -2.79 8.36
CA TYR A 315 -11.18 -2.71 6.91
C TYR A 315 -12.59 -2.27 6.51
N THR A 316 -12.67 -1.33 5.57
CA THR A 316 -13.92 -0.84 4.96
C THR A 316 -13.81 -0.96 3.45
N GLU A 317 -14.81 -1.55 2.80
CA GLU A 317 -14.88 -1.76 1.34
C GLU A 317 -13.63 -2.43 0.72
N PRO A 318 -13.13 -3.57 1.26
CA PRO A 318 -12.02 -4.29 0.64
C PRO A 318 -12.43 -5.01 -0.66
N SER A 319 -11.57 -4.96 -1.67
CA SER A 319 -11.63 -5.77 -2.89
C SER A 319 -10.27 -6.38 -3.22
N GLY A 320 -10.25 -7.56 -3.87
CA GLY A 320 -9.00 -8.17 -4.35
C GLY A 320 -8.83 -9.63 -3.97
N ILE A 321 -7.58 -10.03 -3.67
CA ILE A 321 -7.18 -11.39 -3.29
C ILE A 321 -6.46 -11.35 -1.94
N TYR A 322 -6.88 -12.18 -1.00
CA TYR A 322 -6.42 -12.19 0.39
C TYR A 322 -6.05 -13.60 0.85
N THR A 323 -4.89 -13.75 1.49
CA THR A 323 -4.39 -15.00 2.09
C THR A 323 -4.12 -14.78 3.58
N GLU A 324 -4.64 -15.65 4.44
CA GLU A 324 -4.56 -15.58 5.91
C GLU A 324 -4.92 -14.18 6.53
N PRO A 325 -6.00 -13.49 6.08
CA PRO A 325 -6.37 -12.20 6.63
C PRO A 325 -7.08 -12.31 7.98
N SER A 326 -6.89 -11.31 8.85
CA SER A 326 -7.40 -11.25 10.22
C SER A 326 -7.89 -9.86 10.61
N GLY A 327 -8.92 -9.76 11.46
CA GLY A 327 -9.38 -8.47 12.00
C GLY A 327 -10.90 -8.22 11.95
N ILE A 328 -11.28 -6.98 11.66
CA ILE A 328 -12.68 -6.52 11.55
C ILE A 328 -12.91 -5.94 10.15
N TYR A 329 -13.93 -6.42 9.45
CA TYR A 329 -14.21 -6.08 8.06
C TYR A 329 -15.68 -5.71 7.82
N THR A 330 -15.91 -4.77 6.90
CA THR A 330 -17.23 -4.25 6.51
C THR A 330 -17.32 -4.13 4.98
N GLU A 331 -18.45 -4.57 4.40
CA GLU A 331 -18.80 -4.47 2.97
C GLU A 331 -17.70 -5.05 2.05
N LEU A 332 -17.40 -6.35 2.20
CA LEU A 332 -16.28 -6.98 1.50
C LEU A 332 -16.65 -7.50 0.10
N SER A 333 -15.68 -7.54 -0.81
CA SER A 333 -15.74 -8.32 -2.05
C SER A 333 -14.39 -8.93 -2.43
N GLY A 334 -14.37 -9.92 -3.34
CA GLY A 334 -13.11 -10.52 -3.83
C GLY A 334 -12.93 -12.00 -3.48
N ILE A 335 -11.68 -12.42 -3.29
CA ILE A 335 -11.28 -13.80 -3.03
C ILE A 335 -10.46 -13.87 -1.73
N TYR A 336 -10.84 -14.76 -0.81
CA TYR A 336 -10.25 -14.90 0.53
C TYR A 336 -9.90 -16.36 0.81
N THR A 337 -8.68 -16.62 1.29
CA THR A 337 -8.17 -17.95 1.68
C THR A 337 -7.73 -17.91 3.14
N GLU A 338 -8.20 -18.86 3.95
CA GLU A 338 -7.98 -18.95 5.41
C GLU A 338 -8.29 -17.64 6.20
N PRO A 339 -9.40 -16.91 5.92
CA PRO A 339 -9.71 -15.68 6.64
C PRO A 339 -10.22 -15.92 8.07
N SER A 340 -9.96 -14.97 8.96
CA SER A 340 -10.33 -15.02 10.38
C SER A 340 -10.85 -13.67 10.91
N GLY A 341 -11.68 -13.66 11.95
CA GLY A 341 -12.11 -12.43 12.64
C GLY A 341 -13.62 -12.16 12.59
N ILE A 342 -13.99 -10.89 12.38
CA ILE A 342 -15.37 -10.39 12.41
C ILE A 342 -15.72 -9.73 11.07
N TYR A 343 -16.82 -10.17 10.45
CA TYR A 343 -17.22 -9.77 9.10
C TYR A 343 -18.67 -9.29 9.05
N THR A 344 -18.87 -8.13 8.44
CA THR A 344 -20.18 -7.51 8.19
C THR A 344 -20.35 -7.35 6.68
N GLU A 345 -21.44 -7.87 6.13
CA GLU A 345 -21.78 -7.80 4.70
C GLU A 345 -20.66 -8.27 3.71
N PRO A 346 -20.02 -9.45 3.89
CA PRO A 346 -19.20 -10.06 2.84
C PRO A 346 -19.99 -10.44 1.57
N SER A 347 -19.37 -10.23 0.41
CA SER A 347 -19.90 -10.55 -0.93
C SER A 347 -18.80 -11.08 -1.88
N GLY A 348 -18.34 -12.32 -1.68
CA GLY A 348 -17.10 -12.80 -2.31
C GLY A 348 -16.96 -14.32 -2.46
N ILE A 349 -15.74 -14.78 -2.72
CA ILE A 349 -15.33 -16.18 -2.74
C ILE A 349 -14.43 -16.44 -1.52
N TYR A 350 -14.76 -17.43 -0.71
CA TYR A 350 -14.09 -17.74 0.55
C TYR A 350 -13.72 -19.22 0.63
N THR A 351 -12.47 -19.51 1.02
CA THR A 351 -11.92 -20.85 1.24
C THR A 351 -11.40 -20.96 2.68
N GLU A 352 -11.81 -21.99 3.41
CA GLU A 352 -11.50 -22.23 4.82
C GLU A 352 -11.74 -21.03 5.78
N PRO A 353 -12.88 -20.29 5.67
CA PRO A 353 -13.14 -19.14 6.52
C PRO A 353 -13.50 -19.50 7.96
N SER A 354 -13.05 -18.67 8.89
CA SER A 354 -13.24 -18.81 10.33
C SER A 354 -13.73 -17.52 10.99
N GLY A 355 -14.45 -17.61 12.12
CA GLY A 355 -14.83 -16.46 12.94
C GLY A 355 -16.32 -16.18 13.05
N THR A 356 -16.69 -14.89 13.04
CA THR A 356 -18.08 -14.41 13.24
C THR A 356 -18.53 -13.55 12.07
N TYR A 357 -19.69 -13.89 11.51
CA TYR A 357 -20.22 -13.28 10.29
C TYR A 357 -21.70 -12.94 10.49
N THR A 358 -22.11 -11.72 10.10
CA THR A 358 -23.48 -11.24 10.34
C THR A 358 -24.40 -11.60 9.16
N GLU A 359 -24.47 -10.76 8.14
CA GLU A 359 -25.21 -10.97 6.88
C GLU A 359 -24.21 -11.34 5.78
N LEU A 360 -24.38 -12.46 5.05
CA LEU A 360 -23.38 -12.91 4.06
C LEU A 360 -23.96 -13.15 2.67
N SER A 361 -23.14 -12.97 1.63
CA SER A 361 -23.42 -13.44 0.28
C SER A 361 -22.17 -13.93 -0.46
N GLY A 362 -22.36 -14.78 -1.48
CA GLY A 362 -21.28 -15.26 -2.34
C GLY A 362 -21.07 -16.78 -2.32
N ILE A 363 -19.82 -17.23 -2.39
CA ILE A 363 -19.39 -18.62 -2.51
C ILE A 363 -18.41 -18.97 -1.38
N TYR A 364 -18.67 -20.06 -0.66
CA TYR A 364 -17.90 -20.47 0.52
C TYR A 364 -17.54 -21.96 0.45
N THR A 365 -16.30 -22.30 0.81
CA THR A 365 -15.76 -23.66 0.84
C THR A 365 -15.13 -23.92 2.21
N GLU A 366 -15.49 -25.03 2.87
CA GLU A 366 -15.02 -25.41 4.21
C GLU A 366 -15.18 -24.34 5.31
N PRO A 367 -16.32 -23.62 5.43
CA PRO A 367 -16.54 -22.61 6.46
C PRO A 367 -16.70 -23.18 7.87
N SER A 368 -16.21 -22.41 8.86
CA SER A 368 -16.31 -22.70 10.29
C SER A 368 -16.65 -21.44 11.12
N GLY A 369 -17.34 -21.60 12.24
CA GLY A 369 -17.61 -20.49 13.18
C GLY A 369 -19.09 -20.21 13.48
N THR A 370 -19.44 -18.92 13.57
CA THR A 370 -20.78 -18.44 13.96
C THR A 370 -21.35 -17.49 12.90
N TYR A 371 -22.55 -17.80 12.40
CA TYR A 371 -23.17 -17.10 11.28
C TYR A 371 -24.62 -16.72 11.61
N THR A 372 -25.02 -15.47 11.35
CA THR A 372 -26.37 -14.99 11.66
C THR A 372 -27.33 -15.21 10.50
N GLU A 373 -27.08 -14.55 9.35
CA GLU A 373 -27.94 -14.54 8.15
C GLU A 373 -27.14 -14.80 6.84
N PRO A 374 -26.64 -16.04 6.61
CA PRO A 374 -26.01 -16.44 5.33
C PRO A 374 -26.99 -16.55 4.15
N SER A 375 -26.63 -15.95 3.00
CA SER A 375 -27.37 -15.98 1.73
C SER A 375 -26.50 -16.32 0.50
N GLY A 376 -26.26 -17.61 0.20
CA GLY A 376 -25.22 -17.95 -0.81
C GLY A 376 -25.05 -19.42 -1.22
N ILE A 377 -23.88 -19.72 -1.80
CA ILE A 377 -23.46 -21.06 -2.24
C ILE A 377 -22.40 -21.58 -1.27
N TYR A 378 -22.60 -22.77 -0.70
CA TYR A 378 -21.73 -23.31 0.34
C TYR A 378 -21.39 -24.80 0.13
N THR A 379 -20.11 -25.13 0.30
CA THR A 379 -19.56 -26.51 0.27
C THR A 379 -18.96 -26.84 1.63
N GLU A 380 -19.27 -28.03 2.17
CA GLU A 380 -18.75 -28.57 3.45
C GLU A 380 -18.84 -27.60 4.65
N LEU A 381 -20.07 -27.31 5.14
CA LEU A 381 -20.27 -26.40 6.28
C LEU A 381 -20.04 -27.07 7.64
N SER A 382 -19.47 -26.30 8.57
CA SER A 382 -19.43 -26.59 10.01
C SER A 382 -19.77 -25.35 10.85
N GLY A 383 -20.37 -25.50 12.04
CA GLY A 383 -20.55 -24.38 12.99
C GLY A 383 -21.95 -24.22 13.58
N ILE A 384 -22.29 -22.97 13.92
CA ILE A 384 -23.56 -22.54 14.53
C ILE A 384 -24.23 -21.50 13.63
N TYR A 385 -25.51 -21.73 13.30
CA TYR A 385 -26.26 -20.96 12.32
C TYR A 385 -27.65 -20.57 12.84
N THR A 386 -28.08 -19.33 12.58
CA THR A 386 -29.37 -18.81 13.03
C THR A 386 -30.44 -18.98 11.95
N GLU A 387 -30.46 -18.10 10.95
CA GLU A 387 -31.41 -18.11 9.82
C GLU A 387 -30.62 -18.38 8.52
N LEU A 388 -31.01 -19.38 7.72
CA LEU A 388 -30.22 -19.82 6.55
C LEU A 388 -30.98 -19.60 5.23
N SER A 389 -30.30 -19.19 4.16
CA SER A 389 -30.86 -19.14 2.80
C SER A 389 -29.84 -19.44 1.70
N GLY A 390 -30.16 -20.30 0.72
CA GLY A 390 -29.28 -20.51 -0.44
C GLY A 390 -29.19 -21.94 -0.96
N THR A 391 -27.99 -22.33 -1.40
CA THR A 391 -27.68 -23.65 -1.99
C THR A 391 -26.49 -24.32 -1.31
N TYR A 392 -26.66 -25.58 -0.89
CA TYR A 392 -25.77 -26.25 0.05
C TYR A 392 -25.43 -27.68 -0.39
N THR A 393 -24.14 -28.02 -0.43
CA THR A 393 -23.71 -29.38 -0.83
C THR A 393 -23.72 -30.34 0.36
N GLU A 394 -22.82 -30.15 1.34
CA GLU A 394 -22.62 -31.06 2.49
C GLU A 394 -22.60 -30.32 3.86
N PRO A 395 -23.71 -29.71 4.32
CA PRO A 395 -23.80 -29.08 5.64
C PRO A 395 -23.87 -30.04 6.85
N SER A 396 -23.10 -29.68 7.90
CA SER A 396 -23.13 -30.29 9.24
C SER A 396 -23.16 -29.22 10.34
N GLY A 397 -23.81 -29.46 11.48
CA GLY A 397 -23.80 -28.51 12.61
C GLY A 397 -25.13 -28.37 13.37
N ILE A 398 -25.34 -27.19 13.97
CA ILE A 398 -26.55 -26.79 14.70
C ILE A 398 -27.20 -25.62 13.95
N TYR A 399 -28.49 -25.78 13.62
CA TYR A 399 -29.26 -24.86 12.78
C TYR A 399 -30.61 -24.56 13.44
N THR A 400 -31.04 -23.29 13.42
CA THR A 400 -32.28 -22.86 14.09
C THR A 400 -33.44 -22.82 13.09
N GLU A 401 -33.35 -21.95 12.07
CA GLU A 401 -34.37 -21.76 11.02
C GLU A 401 -33.75 -21.79 9.59
N PRO A 402 -33.25 -22.95 9.11
CA PRO A 402 -32.70 -23.09 7.77
C PRO A 402 -33.73 -23.17 6.64
N SER A 403 -33.48 -22.38 5.58
CA SER A 403 -34.19 -22.45 4.30
C SER A 403 -33.27 -22.61 3.08
N GLY A 404 -33.75 -23.25 2.00
CA GLY A 404 -33.00 -23.31 0.73
C GLY A 404 -33.07 -24.62 -0.07
N ILE A 405 -31.98 -24.90 -0.79
CA ILE A 405 -31.78 -26.12 -1.58
C ILE A 405 -30.54 -26.87 -1.06
N TYR A 406 -30.68 -28.16 -0.77
CA TYR A 406 -29.67 -28.96 -0.10
C TYR A 406 -29.44 -30.29 -0.83
N THR A 407 -28.17 -30.69 -1.01
CA THR A 407 -27.81 -32.03 -1.49
C THR A 407 -27.84 -33.01 -0.32
N GLU A 408 -26.84 -33.02 0.55
CA GLU A 408 -26.71 -33.93 1.70
C GLU A 408 -26.72 -33.12 3.02
N LEU A 409 -27.70 -33.35 3.90
CA LEU A 409 -27.85 -32.61 5.17
C LEU A 409 -27.70 -33.52 6.41
N SER A 410 -26.90 -33.12 7.40
CA SER A 410 -26.77 -33.86 8.67
C SER A 410 -26.80 -32.98 9.93
N GLY A 411 -27.40 -33.44 11.04
CA GLY A 411 -27.37 -32.72 12.33
C GLY A 411 -28.69 -32.70 13.12
N THR A 412 -28.91 -31.59 13.85
CA THR A 412 -30.08 -31.36 14.72
C THR A 412 -30.79 -30.06 14.34
N TYR A 413 -32.12 -30.12 14.15
CA TYR A 413 -32.91 -29.05 13.53
C TYR A 413 -34.23 -28.82 14.27
N THR A 414 -34.63 -27.55 14.41
CA THR A 414 -35.91 -27.17 15.03
C THR A 414 -37.00 -27.01 13.97
N GLU A 415 -36.97 -25.92 13.19
CA GLU A 415 -37.87 -25.66 12.06
C GLU A 415 -37.05 -25.72 10.75
N LEU A 416 -37.64 -26.21 9.65
CA LEU A 416 -36.91 -26.48 8.39
C LEU A 416 -37.81 -26.23 7.18
N SER A 417 -37.32 -25.56 6.12
CA SER A 417 -38.09 -25.50 4.86
C SER A 417 -37.30 -25.36 3.56
N GLY A 418 -37.67 -26.10 2.51
CA GLY A 418 -36.89 -26.07 1.27
C GLY A 418 -37.01 -27.31 0.38
N ILE A 419 -35.94 -27.57 -0.36
CA ILE A 419 -35.77 -28.74 -1.24
C ILE A 419 -34.51 -29.50 -0.81
N TYR A 420 -34.61 -30.81 -0.61
CA TYR A 420 -33.54 -31.65 -0.06
C TYR A 420 -33.39 -32.96 -0.85
N THR A 421 -32.16 -33.45 -1.00
CA THR A 421 -31.85 -34.63 -1.84
C THR A 421 -31.50 -35.88 -1.04
N GLU A 422 -30.76 -35.74 0.07
CA GLU A 422 -30.52 -36.77 1.09
C GLU A 422 -30.46 -36.10 2.49
N LEU A 423 -30.96 -36.77 3.53
CA LEU A 423 -31.08 -36.20 4.90
C LEU A 423 -30.69 -37.22 5.98
N SER A 424 -30.05 -36.80 7.08
CA SER A 424 -29.80 -37.67 8.25
C SER A 424 -29.71 -36.92 9.59
N GLY A 425 -30.66 -37.15 10.51
CA GLY A 425 -30.67 -36.38 11.77
C GLY A 425 -31.90 -36.52 12.66
N THR A 426 -32.13 -35.50 13.48
CA THR A 426 -33.33 -35.36 14.32
C THR A 426 -34.02 -34.03 14.04
N TYR A 427 -35.32 -34.08 13.79
CA TYR A 427 -36.11 -32.99 13.22
C TYR A 427 -37.41 -32.78 13.99
N THR A 428 -37.71 -31.55 14.43
CA THR A 428 -38.95 -31.24 15.15
C THR A 428 -40.09 -30.94 14.19
N GLU A 429 -40.07 -29.79 13.51
CA GLU A 429 -41.16 -29.31 12.61
C GLU A 429 -40.63 -28.99 11.19
N PRO A 430 -40.27 -29.99 10.36
CA PRO A 430 -39.78 -29.78 8.99
C PRO A 430 -40.91 -29.71 7.94
N SER A 431 -40.82 -28.77 6.99
CA SER A 431 -41.84 -28.51 5.96
C SER A 431 -41.26 -28.18 4.57
N GLY A 432 -41.32 -29.10 3.61
CA GLY A 432 -40.61 -28.94 2.34
C GLY A 432 -40.80 -30.08 1.34
N ILE A 433 -39.85 -30.19 0.40
CA ILE A 433 -39.74 -31.29 -0.58
C ILE A 433 -38.46 -32.08 -0.28
N TYR A 434 -38.60 -33.37 0.00
CA TYR A 434 -37.50 -34.24 0.40
C TYR A 434 -37.39 -35.47 -0.51
N THR A 435 -36.16 -35.81 -0.87
CA THR A 435 -35.77 -37.06 -1.52
C THR A 435 -34.86 -37.83 -0.55
N GLU A 436 -34.96 -39.16 -0.54
CA GLU A 436 -34.19 -40.12 0.29
C GLU A 436 -33.88 -39.68 1.76
N PRO A 437 -34.81 -39.07 2.52
CA PRO A 437 -34.48 -38.59 3.87
C PRO A 437 -34.47 -39.72 4.90
N SER A 438 -33.57 -39.64 5.88
CA SER A 438 -33.44 -40.58 7.00
C SER A 438 -33.43 -39.87 8.36
N GLY A 439 -33.74 -40.57 9.44
CA GLY A 439 -33.60 -40.04 10.81
C GLY A 439 -34.83 -40.21 11.72
N ILE A 440 -35.02 -39.24 12.63
CA ILE A 440 -36.14 -39.18 13.58
C ILE A 440 -36.89 -37.86 13.38
N TYR A 441 -38.21 -37.93 13.19
CA TYR A 441 -39.08 -36.80 12.84
C TYR A 441 -40.27 -36.73 13.79
N THR A 442 -40.56 -35.54 14.35
CA THR A 442 -41.67 -35.36 15.30
C THR A 442 -42.97 -34.96 14.60
N GLU A 443 -43.03 -33.77 13.98
CA GLU A 443 -44.23 -33.19 13.33
C GLU A 443 -43.94 -32.67 11.89
N PRO A 444 -43.57 -33.54 10.93
CA PRO A 444 -43.32 -33.14 9.54
C PRO A 444 -44.59 -32.74 8.74
N SER A 445 -44.43 -31.77 7.84
CA SER A 445 -45.49 -31.24 6.97
C SER A 445 -45.02 -30.93 5.53
N GLY A 446 -44.92 -31.96 4.67
CA GLY A 446 -44.27 -31.80 3.36
C GLY A 446 -44.56 -32.84 2.27
N ILE A 447 -43.69 -32.87 1.25
CA ILE A 447 -43.64 -33.87 0.17
C ILE A 447 -42.36 -34.69 0.34
N TYR A 448 -42.48 -36.01 0.35
CA TYR A 448 -41.38 -36.94 0.65
C TYR A 448 -41.31 -38.08 -0.38
N THR A 449 -40.11 -38.38 -0.86
CA THR A 449 -39.82 -39.48 -1.81
C THR A 449 -38.74 -40.38 -1.21
N GLU A 450 -38.97 -41.69 -1.20
CA GLU A 450 -38.11 -42.72 -0.61
C GLU A 450 -37.65 -42.48 0.86
N PRO A 451 -38.52 -41.97 1.77
CA PRO A 451 -38.12 -41.70 3.16
C PRO A 451 -37.89 -42.97 3.98
N SER A 452 -36.99 -42.86 4.96
CA SER A 452 -36.63 -43.93 5.91
C SER A 452 -36.54 -43.41 7.35
N GLY A 453 -36.60 -44.31 8.34
CA GLY A 453 -36.40 -43.97 9.76
C GLY A 453 -37.65 -44.06 10.63
N THR A 454 -37.78 -43.13 11.60
CA THR A 454 -38.83 -43.12 12.63
C THR A 454 -39.58 -41.79 12.64
N TYR A 455 -40.90 -41.86 12.59
CA TYR A 455 -41.78 -40.69 12.44
C TYR A 455 -42.94 -40.76 13.44
N THR A 456 -43.22 -39.65 14.13
CA THR A 456 -44.27 -39.58 15.16
C THR A 456 -45.62 -39.18 14.57
N GLU A 457 -45.88 -37.89 14.34
CA GLU A 457 -47.17 -37.35 13.87
C GLU A 457 -46.99 -36.79 12.44
N LEU A 458 -47.41 -37.53 11.40
CA LEU A 458 -47.19 -37.09 10.00
C LEU A 458 -48.33 -36.22 9.46
N SER A 459 -47.97 -35.25 8.63
CA SER A 459 -48.87 -34.65 7.63
C SER A 459 -48.18 -34.49 6.27
N GLY A 460 -48.85 -34.82 5.15
CA GLY A 460 -48.31 -34.51 3.81
C GLY A 460 -48.56 -35.53 2.70
N ILE A 461 -47.59 -35.59 1.77
CA ILE A 461 -47.57 -36.46 0.58
C ILE A 461 -46.29 -37.30 0.63
N TYR A 462 -46.41 -38.62 0.49
CA TYR A 462 -45.29 -39.57 0.62
C TYR A 462 -45.28 -40.60 -0.52
N THR A 463 -44.11 -40.89 -1.07
CA THR A 463 -43.88 -41.87 -2.15
C THR A 463 -42.76 -42.83 -1.75
N GLU A 464 -42.98 -44.14 -1.91
CA GLU A 464 -42.05 -45.22 -1.54
C GLU A 464 -41.48 -45.17 -0.09
N PRO A 465 -42.27 -44.85 0.95
CA PRO A 465 -41.78 -44.77 2.32
C PRO A 465 -41.43 -46.12 2.96
N SER A 466 -40.44 -46.09 3.85
CA SER A 466 -39.96 -47.22 4.65
C SER A 466 -39.76 -46.83 6.12
N GLY A 467 -39.77 -47.80 7.05
CA GLY A 467 -39.44 -47.56 8.47
C GLY A 467 -40.58 -47.78 9.47
N THR A 468 -40.66 -46.92 10.49
CA THR A 468 -41.58 -47.04 11.65
C THR A 468 -42.38 -45.75 11.88
N TYR A 469 -43.70 -45.87 11.97
CA TYR A 469 -44.62 -44.73 11.97
C TYR A 469 -45.67 -44.86 13.09
N THR A 470 -45.88 -43.80 13.88
CA THR A 470 -46.76 -43.84 15.07
C THR A 470 -48.19 -43.34 14.81
N GLU A 471 -48.36 -42.12 14.29
CA GLU A 471 -49.66 -41.52 13.97
C GLU A 471 -49.62 -40.82 12.58
N PRO A 472 -49.66 -41.59 11.47
CA PRO A 472 -49.47 -41.01 10.14
C PRO A 472 -50.79 -40.52 9.50
N SER A 473 -50.83 -39.24 9.10
CA SER A 473 -51.94 -38.66 8.33
C SER A 473 -51.51 -38.10 6.96
N GLY A 474 -52.29 -38.37 5.89
CA GLY A 474 -52.01 -37.80 4.57
C GLY A 474 -52.29 -38.69 3.35
N ILE A 475 -51.51 -38.45 2.29
CA ILE A 475 -51.57 -39.13 0.99
C ILE A 475 -50.29 -39.95 0.80
N TYR A 476 -50.42 -41.25 0.50
CA TYR A 476 -49.27 -42.15 0.40
C TYR A 476 -49.38 -43.11 -0.80
N THR A 477 -48.23 -43.42 -1.41
CA THR A 477 -48.08 -44.37 -2.53
C THR A 477 -46.94 -45.34 -2.24
N GLU A 478 -47.15 -46.64 -2.46
CA GLU A 478 -46.12 -47.71 -2.38
C GLU A 478 -45.42 -47.82 -1.01
N LEU A 479 -46.20 -47.93 0.08
CA LEU A 479 -45.66 -48.03 1.46
C LEU A 479 -45.03 -49.39 1.79
N SER A 480 -43.94 -49.33 2.57
CA SER A 480 -43.32 -50.48 3.26
C SER A 480 -43.09 -50.18 4.77
N GLY A 481 -43.16 -51.17 5.67
CA GLY A 481 -42.71 -51.02 7.08
C GLY A 481 -43.71 -51.39 8.19
N ILE A 482 -43.60 -50.68 9.33
CA ILE A 482 -44.38 -50.92 10.56
C ILE A 482 -45.17 -49.65 10.94
N TYR A 483 -46.47 -49.81 11.17
CA TYR A 483 -47.41 -48.71 11.33
C TYR A 483 -48.38 -48.92 12.51
N THR A 484 -48.64 -47.83 13.24
CA THR A 484 -49.67 -47.71 14.28
C THR A 484 -50.68 -46.62 13.85
N GLU A 485 -51.91 -46.66 14.39
CA GLU A 485 -52.97 -45.64 14.31
C GLU A 485 -53.06 -44.85 12.98
N LEU A 486 -53.12 -45.60 11.87
CA LEU A 486 -53.07 -45.07 10.50
C LEU A 486 -54.35 -44.27 10.13
N SER A 487 -54.25 -43.11 9.47
CA SER A 487 -55.44 -42.39 8.94
C SER A 487 -55.21 -41.62 7.62
N GLY A 488 -55.94 -41.95 6.54
CA GLY A 488 -55.76 -41.22 5.26
C GLY A 488 -56.19 -41.97 3.99
N THR A 489 -55.47 -41.70 2.90
CA THR A 489 -55.68 -42.28 1.56
C THR A 489 -54.42 -42.95 1.02
N TYR A 490 -54.57 -44.21 0.60
CA TYR A 490 -53.46 -45.14 0.36
C TYR A 490 -53.62 -45.96 -0.94
N THR A 491 -52.52 -46.13 -1.68
CA THR A 491 -52.43 -46.97 -2.88
C THR A 491 -51.19 -47.86 -2.79
N GLU A 492 -51.37 -49.17 -3.03
CA GLU A 492 -50.34 -50.22 -3.01
C GLU A 492 -49.57 -50.30 -1.68
N LEU A 493 -49.99 -51.23 -0.79
CA LEU A 493 -49.43 -51.38 0.56
C LEU A 493 -48.66 -52.69 0.75
N SER A 494 -47.60 -52.64 1.57
CA SER A 494 -47.00 -53.83 2.21
C SER A 494 -46.48 -53.51 3.62
N GLY A 495 -46.75 -54.35 4.62
CA GLY A 495 -46.24 -54.09 5.98
C GLY A 495 -46.97 -54.79 7.13
N ILE A 496 -46.77 -54.24 8.32
CA ILE A 496 -47.47 -54.62 9.56
C ILE A 496 -48.22 -53.39 10.08
N TYR A 497 -49.53 -53.53 10.30
CA TYR A 497 -50.45 -52.44 10.66
C TYR A 497 -51.23 -52.76 11.93
N THR A 498 -51.30 -51.79 12.85
CA THR A 498 -52.09 -51.84 14.09
C THR A 498 -53.09 -50.69 14.11
N GLU A 499 -54.37 -51.00 14.36
CA GLU A 499 -55.51 -50.06 14.39
C GLU A 499 -55.65 -49.12 13.15
N PRO A 500 -55.52 -49.62 11.90
CA PRO A 500 -55.57 -48.77 10.70
C PRO A 500 -56.98 -48.31 10.30
N SER A 501 -57.10 -47.05 9.89
CA SER A 501 -58.32 -46.38 9.39
C SER A 501 -58.08 -45.61 8.08
N GLY A 502 -59.12 -45.41 7.26
CA GLY A 502 -59.01 -44.64 6.01
C GLY A 502 -59.50 -45.37 4.75
N ILE A 503 -58.93 -45.04 3.60
CA ILE A 503 -59.30 -45.57 2.27
C ILE A 503 -58.07 -46.23 1.61
N TYR A 504 -58.22 -47.50 1.21
CA TYR A 504 -57.13 -48.35 0.74
C TYR A 504 -57.41 -48.98 -0.64
N THR A 505 -56.41 -48.93 -1.52
CA THR A 505 -56.43 -49.53 -2.87
C THR A 505 -55.26 -50.51 -3.03
N GLU A 506 -55.55 -51.74 -3.47
CA GLU A 506 -54.60 -52.85 -3.64
C GLU A 506 -53.64 -53.11 -2.43
N PRO A 507 -54.15 -53.24 -1.19
CA PRO A 507 -53.29 -53.40 -0.01
C PRO A 507 -52.88 -54.85 0.29
N SER A 508 -51.61 -55.07 0.66
CA SER A 508 -51.09 -56.34 1.19
C SER A 508 -50.48 -56.18 2.60
N GLY A 509 -50.10 -57.28 3.27
CA GLY A 509 -49.44 -57.24 4.60
C GLY A 509 -50.21 -57.93 5.74
N ILE A 510 -49.89 -57.57 6.98
CA ILE A 510 -50.50 -58.11 8.22
C ILE A 510 -51.26 -56.98 8.95
N TYR A 511 -52.53 -57.23 9.30
CA TYR A 511 -53.45 -56.23 9.83
C TYR A 511 -54.08 -56.66 11.17
N THR A 512 -53.93 -55.80 12.18
CA THR A 512 -54.51 -55.96 13.53
C THR A 512 -55.57 -54.87 13.75
N GLU A 513 -56.77 -55.27 14.13
CA GLU A 513 -57.93 -54.39 14.44
C GLU A 513 -58.24 -53.26 13.39
N PRO A 514 -58.43 -53.60 12.10
CA PRO A 514 -58.71 -52.63 11.03
C PRO A 514 -60.13 -52.03 11.07
N SER A 515 -60.27 -50.77 10.66
CA SER A 515 -61.55 -50.02 10.65
C SER A 515 -61.89 -49.30 9.32
N GLY A 516 -61.02 -49.37 8.31
CA GLY A 516 -61.16 -48.60 7.06
C GLY A 516 -61.97 -49.23 5.92
N ILE A 517 -61.92 -48.58 4.75
CA ILE A 517 -62.53 -49.00 3.48
C ILE A 517 -61.45 -49.61 2.58
N TYR A 518 -61.61 -50.88 2.19
CA TYR A 518 -60.61 -51.63 1.42
C TYR A 518 -61.11 -52.00 0.03
N THR A 519 -60.28 -51.80 -0.99
CA THR A 519 -60.49 -52.29 -2.37
C THR A 519 -59.33 -53.19 -2.80
N GLU A 520 -59.68 -54.35 -3.38
CA GLU A 520 -58.79 -55.43 -3.85
C GLU A 520 -57.66 -55.86 -2.86
N PRO A 521 -57.98 -56.24 -1.60
CA PRO A 521 -56.99 -56.60 -0.58
C PRO A 521 -56.36 -58.00 -0.73
N SER A 522 -55.09 -58.12 -0.31
CA SER A 522 -54.25 -59.32 -0.38
C SER A 522 -53.38 -59.55 0.89
N GLY A 523 -54.00 -59.53 2.07
CA GLY A 523 -53.30 -59.60 3.37
C GLY A 523 -53.77 -60.69 4.36
N ILE A 524 -53.05 -60.78 5.49
CA ILE A 524 -53.40 -61.58 6.67
C ILE A 524 -54.06 -60.66 7.71
N TYR A 525 -55.19 -61.08 8.26
CA TYR A 525 -55.99 -60.31 9.22
C TYR A 525 -56.21 -61.13 10.50
N THR A 526 -55.99 -60.54 11.68
CA THR A 526 -56.09 -61.25 12.96
C THR A 526 -57.30 -60.83 13.81
N GLU A 527 -58.46 -61.43 13.49
CA GLU A 527 -59.70 -61.48 14.30
C GLU A 527 -60.41 -60.10 14.56
N PRO A 528 -61.69 -60.07 14.99
CA PRO A 528 -62.79 -60.56 14.13
C PRO A 528 -64.00 -59.60 14.05
N SER A 529 -64.38 -59.17 12.85
CA SER A 529 -65.74 -58.68 12.58
C SER A 529 -66.18 -58.86 11.12
N ARG A 530 -67.48 -58.70 10.90
CA ARG A 530 -68.18 -59.04 9.64
C ARG A 530 -68.17 -57.91 8.60
N ASP A 531 -68.46 -58.31 7.36
CA ASP A 531 -68.90 -57.50 6.21
C ASP A 531 -67.82 -56.86 5.32
N LEU A 532 -66.86 -57.69 4.87
CA LEU A 532 -65.91 -57.37 3.79
C LEU A 532 -66.12 -58.25 2.53
N GLN A 533 -67.26 -58.08 1.84
CA GLN A 533 -67.41 -58.46 0.42
C GLN A 533 -68.66 -57.83 -0.23
N ARG A 534 -68.45 -56.82 -1.08
CA ARG A 534 -69.48 -56.30 -1.99
C ARG A 534 -68.89 -55.88 -3.33
N THR A 535 -68.54 -56.86 -4.16
CA THR A 535 -68.09 -56.63 -5.54
C THR A 535 -69.18 -56.01 -6.39
N MET A 536 -68.87 -54.91 -7.10
CA MET A 536 -69.75 -54.32 -8.09
C MET A 536 -69.45 -54.89 -9.48
N SER A 537 -70.48 -55.28 -10.21
CA SER A 537 -70.35 -55.81 -11.58
C SER A 537 -70.27 -54.67 -12.60
N PRO A 538 -69.47 -54.81 -13.68
CA PRO A 538 -69.37 -53.77 -14.71
C PRO A 538 -70.67 -53.64 -15.53
N LEU A 539 -71.00 -52.39 -15.89
CA LEU A 539 -72.18 -52.04 -16.69
C LEU A 539 -71.96 -52.32 -18.20
N PRO A 540 -72.98 -52.85 -18.92
CA PRO A 540 -72.98 -52.92 -20.38
C PRO A 540 -73.43 -51.60 -21.03
N SER A 541 -73.06 -51.38 -22.29
CA SER A 541 -73.23 -50.11 -23.01
C SER A 541 -74.16 -50.20 -24.23
N ILE A 542 -74.63 -49.03 -24.72
CA ILE A 542 -75.25 -48.77 -26.05
C ILE A 542 -76.73 -49.27 -26.22
N PRO A 543 -77.71 -48.53 -26.83
CA PRO A 543 -78.02 -47.09 -26.80
C PRO A 543 -79.56 -46.75 -26.65
N LEU A 544 -79.90 -45.47 -26.87
CA LEU A 544 -81.21 -44.76 -26.82
C LEU A 544 -82.50 -45.34 -27.49
N SER A 545 -83.64 -45.13 -26.79
CA SER A 545 -85.02 -44.84 -27.31
C SER A 545 -85.84 -45.99 -27.98
N LEU A 546 -87.18 -46.08 -27.93
CA LEU A 546 -88.26 -45.06 -27.83
C LEU A 546 -89.65 -45.66 -27.40
N SER A 547 -90.53 -44.85 -26.77
CA SER A 547 -92.04 -44.93 -26.67
C SER A 547 -92.83 -46.17 -26.12
N SER A 548 -93.51 -45.95 -24.97
CA SER A 548 -94.98 -46.00 -24.65
C SER A 548 -95.96 -46.89 -25.45
N PRO A 549 -97.07 -47.46 -24.87
CA PRO A 549 -98.05 -46.88 -23.89
C PRO A 549 -98.28 -47.72 -22.60
N VAL A 550 -98.89 -47.30 -21.47
CA VAL A 550 -99.94 -46.33 -21.05
C VAL A 550 -101.37 -46.89 -20.87
N SER A 551 -101.73 -47.22 -19.61
CA SER A 551 -103.05 -47.06 -18.92
C SER A 551 -102.91 -47.63 -17.48
N LEU A 552 -103.05 -46.91 -16.35
CA LEU A 552 -104.21 -46.16 -15.77
C LEU A 552 -105.41 -47.08 -15.48
N HIS A 553 -105.94 -47.23 -14.26
CA HIS A 553 -106.10 -46.32 -13.08
C HIS A 553 -105.70 -47.04 -11.74
N SER A 554 -105.64 -46.43 -10.54
CA SER A 554 -106.09 -45.10 -10.05
C SER A 554 -105.29 -44.58 -8.82
N SER A 555 -105.29 -43.24 -8.62
CA SER A 555 -105.20 -42.50 -7.33
C SER A 555 -104.04 -42.80 -6.35
N SER A 556 -102.90 -42.08 -6.36
CA SER A 556 -102.65 -40.74 -5.75
C SER A 556 -102.50 -40.72 -4.20
N VAL A 557 -101.53 -40.04 -3.55
CA VAL A 557 -100.21 -39.41 -3.88
C VAL A 557 -99.60 -38.90 -2.54
N HIS A 558 -98.30 -38.73 -2.22
CA HIS A 558 -96.98 -38.94 -2.85
C HIS A 558 -95.92 -39.28 -1.74
N LEU A 559 -94.61 -38.96 -1.94
CA LEU A 559 -93.51 -39.00 -0.95
C LEU A 559 -92.75 -37.64 -0.98
N LEU A 560 -91.90 -37.17 -0.06
CA LEU A 560 -90.97 -37.75 0.96
C LEU A 560 -89.63 -38.23 0.38
N LEU A 561 -88.53 -37.88 1.07
CA LEU A 561 -87.14 -37.96 0.59
C LEU A 561 -86.56 -39.38 0.48
N SER A 562 -85.72 -39.58 -0.53
CA SER A 562 -84.33 -40.03 -0.38
C SER A 562 -83.52 -39.48 -1.56
#